data_AF-A0A7S2YU91-F1
#
_entry.id   AF-A0A7S2YU91-F1
#
_cell.length_a   1.000
_cell.length_b   1.000
_cell.length_c   1.000
_cell.angle_alpha   90.00
_cell.angle_beta   90.00
_cell.angle_gamma   90.00
#
_symmetry.space_group_name_H-M   'P 1'
#
loop_
_entity.id
_entity.type
_entity.pdbx_description
1 polymer ?
#
loop_
_entity_poly.entity_id
_entity_poly.type
_entity_poly.pdbx_seq_one_letter_code
_entity_poly.pdbx_strand_id
1 'polypeptide(L)'
;DGRKGIHGDVSLIKVEVGRRCTVAVERLSPGGPEPRYSHASFVKDGLLFVIGGVTRDWGDAFAAFCFDLRDRLWREVPFIEGDAGGEAAYNLRSHVWARQQALLLPGGKTVALVGGGILVFAHGSTTNPLVLTLSLSPI
;
A
#
# COMPACT_ATOMS: atom_id res chain seq x y z
N ASP A 1 -6.85 3.49 -25.01
CA ASP A 1 -5.72 3.39 -25.97
C ASP A 1 -4.80 2.17 -25.69
N GLY A 2 -5.18 1.24 -24.82
CA GLY A 2 -4.39 0.02 -24.57
C GLY A 2 -3.07 0.25 -23.83
N ARG A 3 -2.74 1.50 -23.47
CA ARG A 3 -1.57 1.80 -22.65
C ARG A 3 -1.89 1.43 -21.21
N LYS A 4 -1.20 0.43 -20.67
CA LYS A 4 -1.20 0.15 -19.24
C LYS A 4 -0.54 1.34 -18.54
N GLY A 5 -1.33 2.32 -18.11
CA GLY A 5 -0.87 3.43 -17.30
C GLY A 5 -0.74 3.01 -15.84
N ILE A 6 0.30 3.50 -15.16
CA ILE A 6 0.34 3.48 -13.69
C ILE A 6 -0.44 4.70 -13.21
N HIS A 7 -1.55 4.47 -12.53
CA HIS A 7 -2.45 5.49 -12.00
C HIS A 7 -2.08 5.85 -10.55
N GLY A 8 -2.36 7.09 -10.13
CA GLY A 8 -2.01 7.63 -8.81
C GLY A 8 -3.22 8.20 -8.08
N ASP A 9 -4.41 7.78 -8.47
CA ASP A 9 -5.69 8.28 -7.98
C ASP A 9 -6.55 7.15 -7.40
N VAL A 10 -7.40 7.53 -6.45
CA VAL A 10 -8.48 6.68 -5.92
C VAL A 10 -9.74 6.95 -6.72
N SER A 11 -10.38 5.89 -7.19
CA SER A 11 -11.66 5.96 -7.90
C SER A 11 -12.71 5.10 -7.20
N LEU A 12 -13.93 5.61 -7.12
CA LEU A 12 -15.11 4.88 -6.69
C LEU A 12 -15.80 4.30 -7.92
N ILE A 13 -15.94 2.98 -7.96
CA ILE A 13 -16.67 2.27 -9.01
C ILE A 13 -18.03 1.86 -8.43
N LYS A 14 -19.10 2.50 -8.90
CA LYS A 14 -20.47 2.13 -8.58
C LYS A 14 -20.97 1.18 -9.66
N VAL A 15 -21.38 -0.02 -9.24
CA VAL A 15 -21.93 -1.06 -10.13
C VAL A 15 -23.37 -1.27 -9.73
N GLU A 16 -24.29 -1.04 -10.66
CA GLU A 16 -25.71 -1.34 -10.49
C GLU A 16 -26.08 -2.52 -11.39
N VAL A 17 -26.66 -3.55 -10.79
CA VAL A 17 -26.98 -4.80 -11.49
C VAL A 17 -28.49 -4.93 -11.63
N GLY A 18 -28.98 -4.80 -12.87
CA GLY A 18 -30.35 -5.11 -13.26
C GLY A 18 -30.38 -6.05 -14.47
N ARG A 19 -31.29 -5.83 -15.42
CA ARG A 19 -31.28 -6.52 -16.74
C ARG A 19 -30.03 -6.21 -17.57
N ARG A 20 -29.38 -5.08 -17.28
CA ARG A 20 -28.05 -4.71 -17.76
C ARG A 20 -27.23 -4.23 -16.55
N CYS A 21 -25.91 -4.36 -16.65
CA CYS A 21 -24.99 -3.80 -15.68
C CYS A 21 -24.65 -2.37 -16.08
N THR A 22 -24.87 -1.40 -15.18
CA THR A 22 -24.41 -0.02 -15.36
C THR A 22 -23.25 0.24 -14.41
N VAL A 23 -22.22 0.89 -14.94
CA VAL A 23 -20.99 1.22 -14.19
C VAL A 23 -20.76 2.71 -14.25
N ALA A 24 -20.66 3.35 -13.08
CA ALA A 24 -20.26 4.75 -12.94
C ALA A 24 -18.93 4.83 -12.20
N VAL A 25 -18.02 5.66 -12.70
CA VAL A 25 -16.69 5.87 -12.11
C VAL A 25 -16.59 7.33 -11.65
N GLU A 26 -16.35 7.52 -10.36
CA GLU A 26 -16.10 8.83 -9.75
C GLU A 26 -14.64 8.89 -9.26
N ARG A 27 -13.88 9.89 -9.72
CA ARG A 27 -12.53 10.13 -9.20
C ARG A 27 -12.62 10.78 -7.82
N LEU A 28 -12.09 10.12 -6.79
CA LEU A 28 -12.15 10.61 -5.41
C LEU A 28 -10.96 11.49 -5.03
N SER A 29 -9.79 11.31 -5.65
CA SER A 29 -8.58 12.07 -5.31
C SER A 29 -8.01 12.84 -6.51
N PRO A 30 -7.77 14.16 -6.42
CA PRO A 30 -7.16 14.95 -7.50
C PRO A 30 -5.66 14.68 -7.67
N GLY A 31 -5.03 14.00 -6.71
CA GLY A 31 -3.62 13.60 -6.68
C GLY A 31 -3.35 12.76 -5.42
N GLY A 32 -2.11 12.38 -5.16
CA GLY A 32 -1.75 11.52 -4.04
C GLY A 32 -0.27 11.12 -4.05
N PRO A 33 0.07 10.03 -3.37
CA PRO A 33 1.39 9.41 -3.45
C PRO A 33 1.79 9.15 -4.90
N GLU A 34 3.09 9.03 -5.15
CA GLU A 34 3.59 8.68 -6.47
C GLU A 34 2.84 7.42 -7.02
N PRO A 35 2.38 7.46 -8.29
CA PRO A 35 1.71 6.34 -8.93
C PRO A 35 2.52 5.06 -8.78
N ARG A 36 1.86 3.99 -8.32
CA ARG A 36 2.51 2.72 -7.99
C ARG A 36 1.62 1.52 -8.27
N TYR A 37 2.22 0.36 -8.47
CA TYR A 37 1.51 -0.91 -8.63
C TYR A 37 2.10 -2.00 -7.72
N SER A 38 1.37 -3.12 -7.59
CA SER A 38 1.76 -4.22 -6.70
C SER A 38 2.02 -3.79 -5.25
N HIS A 39 1.38 -2.72 -4.79
CA HIS A 39 1.40 -2.31 -3.39
C HIS A 39 0.47 -3.20 -2.56
N ALA A 40 0.66 -3.23 -1.25
CA ALA A 40 -0.31 -3.77 -0.30
C ALA A 40 -1.37 -2.69 -0.01
N SER A 41 -2.65 -3.06 0.08
CA SER A 41 -3.71 -2.15 0.49
C SER A 41 -4.78 -2.84 1.32
N PHE A 42 -5.40 -2.06 2.21
CA PHE A 42 -6.52 -2.49 3.04
C PHE A 42 -7.31 -1.26 3.51
N VAL A 43 -8.55 -1.47 3.95
CA VAL A 43 -9.40 -0.40 4.52
C VAL A 43 -9.60 -0.66 6.00
N LYS A 44 -9.42 0.39 6.81
CA LYS A 44 -9.75 0.38 8.24
C LYS A 44 -10.25 1.75 8.69
N ASP A 45 -11.35 1.77 9.44
CA ASP A 45 -11.92 2.98 10.04
C ASP A 45 -12.18 4.13 9.05
N GLY A 46 -12.55 3.81 7.81
CA GLY A 46 -12.78 4.81 6.76
C GLY A 46 -11.51 5.32 6.07
N LEU A 47 -10.34 4.76 6.42
CA LEU A 47 -9.06 5.06 5.80
C LEU A 47 -8.65 3.92 4.86
N LEU A 48 -8.30 4.25 3.61
CA LEU A 48 -7.67 3.32 2.67
C LEU A 48 -6.15 3.42 2.82
N PHE A 49 -5.51 2.37 3.30
CA PHE A 49 -4.06 2.28 3.44
C PHE A 49 -3.42 1.73 2.16
N VAL A 50 -2.27 2.29 1.79
CA VAL A 50 -1.46 1.91 0.65
C VAL A 50 0.00 1.86 1.10
N ILE A 51 0.63 0.69 0.99
CA ILE A 51 1.96 0.44 1.53
C ILE A 51 2.83 -0.22 0.46
N GLY A 52 4.03 0.29 0.26
CA GLY A 52 4.97 -0.37 -0.65
C GLY A 52 4.58 -0.23 -2.12
N GLY A 53 5.03 -1.20 -2.90
CA GLY A 53 4.81 -1.29 -4.34
C GLY A 53 5.99 -0.76 -5.15
N VAL A 54 5.81 -0.71 -6.47
CA VAL A 54 6.82 -0.24 -7.43
C VAL A 54 6.32 1.05 -8.07
N THR A 55 7.17 2.08 -8.11
CA THR A 55 6.86 3.36 -8.76
C THR A 55 7.13 3.35 -10.25
N ARG A 56 6.86 4.46 -10.94
CA ARG A 56 7.06 4.56 -12.41
C ARG A 56 8.52 4.42 -12.82
N ASP A 57 9.44 4.83 -11.96
CA ASP A 57 10.88 4.78 -12.22
C ASP A 57 11.48 3.43 -11.81
N TRP A 58 10.63 2.41 -11.61
CA TRP A 58 11.01 1.06 -11.18
C TRP A 58 11.66 1.00 -9.79
N GLY A 59 11.56 2.08 -9.01
CA GLY A 59 11.98 2.13 -7.62
C GLY A 59 10.96 1.48 -6.70
N ASP A 60 11.44 0.87 -5.61
CA ASP A 60 10.60 0.38 -4.54
C ASP A 60 10.05 1.57 -3.73
N ALA A 61 8.73 1.58 -3.53
CA ALA A 61 8.03 2.66 -2.86
C ALA A 61 7.99 2.39 -1.35
N PHE A 62 9.08 2.68 -0.62
CA PHE A 62 9.24 2.29 0.79
C PHE A 62 8.34 3.01 1.82
N ALA A 63 7.33 3.75 1.36
CA ALA A 63 6.45 4.56 2.20
C ALA A 63 5.05 3.95 2.33
N ALA A 64 4.39 4.27 3.45
CA ALA A 64 3.00 3.95 3.71
C ALA A 64 2.17 5.24 3.71
N PHE A 65 0.97 5.17 3.15
CA PHE A 65 0.03 6.29 3.07
C PHE A 65 -1.36 5.81 3.45
N CYS A 66 -2.20 6.73 3.92
CA CYS A 66 -3.63 6.51 4.05
C CYS A 66 -4.43 7.61 3.34
N PHE A 67 -5.53 7.23 2.72
CA PHE A 67 -6.51 8.13 2.13
C PHE A 67 -7.78 8.10 2.96
N ASP A 68 -8.19 9.27 3.46
CA ASP A 68 -9.46 9.43 4.16
C ASP A 68 -10.61 9.39 3.14
N LEU A 69 -11.49 8.39 3.23
CA LEU A 69 -12.60 8.21 2.29
C LEU A 69 -13.72 9.23 2.48
N ARG A 70 -13.77 9.94 3.61
CA ARG A 70 -14.73 11.00 3.90
C ARG A 70 -14.19 12.35 3.44
N ASP A 71 -13.02 12.70 3.94
CA ASP A 71 -12.41 14.01 3.70
C ASP A 71 -11.69 14.09 2.34
N ARG A 72 -11.43 12.93 1.72
CA ARG A 72 -10.73 12.78 0.43
C ARG A 72 -9.31 13.34 0.47
N LEU A 73 -8.62 13.15 1.60
CA LEU A 73 -7.27 13.64 1.84
C LEU A 73 -6.28 12.50 2.07
N TRP A 74 -5.08 12.66 1.52
CA TRP A 74 -3.96 11.75 1.75
C TRP A 74 -3.12 12.20 2.95
N ARG A 75 -2.59 11.22 3.69
CA ARG A 75 -1.60 11.42 4.76
C ARG A 75 -0.53 10.33 4.66
N GLU A 76 0.70 10.67 5.01
CA GLU A 76 1.77 9.68 5.18
C GLU A 76 1.60 8.97 6.53
N VAL A 77 1.87 7.66 6.56
CA VAL A 77 1.79 6.82 7.74
C VAL A 77 3.20 6.46 8.18
N PRO A 78 3.65 6.87 9.38
CA PRO A 78 4.99 6.55 9.85
C PRO A 78 5.11 5.05 10.16
N PHE A 79 6.27 4.48 9.85
CA PHE A 79 6.68 3.19 10.39
C PHE A 79 7.15 3.40 11.83
N ILE A 80 6.75 2.53 12.74
CA ILE A 80 7.28 2.53 14.10
C ILE A 80 8.43 1.54 14.15
N GLU A 81 9.61 2.02 14.52
CA GLU A 81 10.71 1.16 14.95
C GLU A 81 10.22 0.40 16.17
N GLY A 82 10.16 -0.94 16.10
CA GLY A 82 9.89 -1.75 17.29
C GLY A 82 10.96 -1.46 18.36
N ASP A 83 10.68 -1.84 19.61
CA ASP A 83 11.56 -1.67 20.78
C ASP A 83 12.95 -2.37 20.69
N ALA A 84 13.43 -2.71 19.49
CA ALA A 84 14.80 -3.13 19.22
C ALA A 84 15.76 -1.95 19.35
N GLY A 85 15.88 -1.40 20.57
CA GLY A 85 16.89 -0.41 20.92
C GLY A 85 18.29 -1.00 20.76
N GLY A 86 19.11 -0.37 19.91
CA GLY A 86 20.52 -0.70 19.73
C GLY A 86 21.10 -0.02 18.49
N GLU A 87 22.44 0.11 18.43
CA GLU A 87 23.23 0.80 17.36
C GLU A 87 23.07 0.25 15.93
N ALA A 88 22.09 -0.63 15.69
CA ALA A 88 21.63 -1.01 14.37
C ALA A 88 20.12 -0.75 14.29
N ALA A 89 19.73 0.52 14.11
CA ALA A 89 18.41 0.85 13.60
C ALA A 89 18.30 0.23 12.19
N TYR A 90 17.84 -1.02 12.12
CA TYR A 90 17.56 -1.68 10.86
C TYR A 90 16.56 -0.80 10.11
N ASN A 91 16.93 -0.35 8.91
CA ASN A 91 16.07 0.50 8.10
C ASN A 91 14.83 -0.31 7.68
N LEU A 92 13.78 -0.32 8.50
CA LEU A 92 12.55 -1.10 8.27
C LEU A 92 11.92 -0.81 6.91
N ARG A 93 12.15 0.40 6.37
CA ARG A 93 11.69 0.82 5.05
C ARG A 93 12.32 -0.03 3.94
N SER A 94 13.57 -0.51 4.08
CA SER A 94 14.24 -1.33 3.07
C SER A 94 13.61 -2.72 2.87
N HIS A 95 12.70 -3.12 3.76
CA HIS A 95 11.97 -4.38 3.70
C HIS A 95 10.53 -4.20 3.21
N VAL A 96 10.10 -2.97 2.88
CA VAL A 96 8.79 -2.70 2.30
C VAL A 96 8.87 -2.94 0.79
N TRP A 97 8.31 -4.05 0.33
CA TRP A 97 8.49 -4.57 -1.03
C TRP A 97 7.18 -4.65 -1.79
N ALA A 98 7.29 -4.86 -3.10
CA ALA A 98 6.15 -5.21 -3.94
C ALA A 98 5.55 -6.57 -3.55
N ARG A 99 4.23 -6.67 -3.74
CA ARG A 99 3.43 -7.91 -3.59
C ARG A 99 3.39 -8.46 -2.16
N GLN A 100 3.67 -7.61 -1.17
CA GLN A 100 3.47 -7.95 0.22
C GLN A 100 1.99 -8.03 0.57
N GLN A 101 1.65 -8.90 1.51
CA GLN A 101 0.30 -8.98 2.06
C GLN A 101 0.25 -8.22 3.39
N ALA A 102 -0.72 -7.31 3.53
CA ALA A 102 -1.01 -6.64 4.78
C ALA A 102 -2.03 -7.46 5.59
N LEU A 103 -1.65 -7.82 6.82
CA LEU A 103 -2.48 -8.56 7.76
C LEU A 103 -2.73 -7.69 8.99
N LEU A 104 -3.99 -7.32 9.22
CA LEU A 104 -4.37 -6.62 10.44
C LEU A 104 -4.24 -7.56 11.63
N LEU A 105 -3.43 -7.18 12.62
CA LEU A 105 -3.22 -7.99 13.82
C LEU A 105 -4.38 -7.82 14.82
N PRO A 106 -4.59 -8.80 15.72
CA PRO A 106 -5.55 -8.69 16.81
C PRO A 106 -5.35 -7.37 17.60
N GLY A 107 -6.47 -6.72 17.94
CA GLY A 107 -6.46 -5.39 18.56
C GLY A 107 -6.44 -4.22 17.57
N GLY A 108 -6.21 -4.46 16.28
CA GLY A 108 -6.44 -3.49 15.20
C GLY A 108 -5.51 -2.27 15.19
N LYS A 109 -4.51 -2.24 16.06
CA LYS A 109 -3.54 -1.14 16.14
C LYS A 109 -2.29 -1.36 15.30
N THR A 110 -2.09 -2.58 14.81
CA THR A 110 -0.86 -2.98 14.14
C THR A 110 -1.18 -3.80 12.89
N VAL A 111 -0.37 -3.62 11.85
CA VAL A 111 -0.43 -4.40 10.62
C VAL A 111 0.88 -5.12 10.43
N ALA A 112 0.82 -6.42 10.15
CA ALA A 112 1.97 -7.18 9.68
C ALA A 112 2.03 -7.15 8.14
N LEU A 113 3.18 -6.80 7.58
CA LEU A 113 3.50 -7.05 6.18
C LEU A 113 4.25 -8.37 6.10
N VAL A 114 3.68 -9.31 5.34
CA VAL A 114 4.21 -10.67 5.19
C VAL A 114 4.51 -10.97 3.74
N GLY A 115 5.63 -11.65 3.52
CA GLY A 115 6.06 -12.12 2.21
C GLY A 115 6.44 -10.97 1.29
N GLY A 116 6.01 -11.04 0.04
CA GLY A 116 6.47 -10.16 -1.03
C GLY A 116 7.75 -10.67 -1.68
N GLY A 117 8.00 -10.17 -2.88
CA GLY A 117 9.11 -10.65 -3.69
C GLY A 117 9.02 -10.20 -5.13
N ILE A 118 10.17 -10.17 -5.77
CA ILE A 118 10.32 -9.76 -7.16
C ILE A 118 10.97 -10.92 -7.91
N LEU A 119 10.33 -11.30 -9.02
CA LEU A 119 10.94 -12.17 -10.02
C LEU A 119 11.79 -11.28 -10.92
N VAL A 120 13.12 -11.36 -10.81
CA VAL A 120 14.03 -10.50 -11.57
C VAL A 120 14.41 -11.18 -12.88
N PHE A 121 13.41 -11.55 -13.68
CA PHE A 121 13.58 -12.23 -14.97
C PHE A 121 14.65 -13.34 -14.93
N ALA A 122 15.87 -13.07 -15.42
CA ALA A 122 16.98 -14.02 -15.49
C ALA A 122 17.99 -13.97 -14.31
N HIS A 123 17.86 -13.02 -13.37
CA HIS A 123 18.82 -12.81 -12.27
C HIS A 123 18.42 -13.52 -10.96
N GLY A 124 17.37 -14.35 -11.02
CA GLY A 124 16.84 -15.05 -9.85
C GLY A 124 15.65 -14.34 -9.21
N SER A 125 15.12 -14.97 -8.17
CA SER A 125 13.96 -14.48 -7.42
C SER A 125 14.41 -14.09 -6.02
N THR A 126 13.96 -12.94 -5.55
CA THR A 126 14.18 -12.54 -4.16
C THR A 126 12.83 -12.48 -3.45
N THR A 127 12.71 -13.17 -2.33
CA THR A 127 11.55 -13.10 -1.43
C THR A 127 11.96 -12.38 -0.17
N ASN A 128 11.03 -11.64 0.44
CA ASN A 128 11.28 -11.07 1.75
C ASN A 128 10.86 -12.11 2.82
N PRO A 129 11.81 -12.68 3.57
CA PRO A 129 11.49 -13.66 4.61
C PRO A 129 10.99 -13.00 5.90
N LEU A 130 11.10 -11.68 6.03
CA LEU A 130 10.78 -10.96 7.25
C LEU A 130 9.31 -10.60 7.32
N VAL A 131 8.80 -10.59 8.55
CA VAL A 131 7.52 -9.97 8.89
C VAL A 131 7.81 -8.60 9.47
N LEU A 132 7.34 -7.54 8.81
CA LEU A 132 7.42 -6.18 9.33
C LEU A 132 6.11 -5.82 10.01
N THR A 133 6.17 -5.00 11.05
CA THR A 133 4.97 -4.45 11.67
C THR A 133 4.92 -2.94 11.53
N LEU A 134 3.72 -2.40 11.31
CA LEU A 134 3.43 -0.97 11.27
C LEU A 134 2.38 -0.67 12.33
N SER A 135 2.58 0.40 13.09
CA SER A 135 1.52 0.93 13.94
C SER A 135 0.56 1.78 13.12
N LEU A 136 -0.72 1.61 13.43
CA LEU A 136 -1.82 2.41 12.93
C LEU A 136 -2.29 3.45 13.97
N SER A 137 -1.59 3.62 15.11
CA SER A 137 -2.02 4.44 16.25
C SER A 137 -1.07 5.61 16.59
N PRO A 138 -1.60 6.82 16.89
CA PRO A 138 -2.77 7.44 16.29
C PRO A 138 -2.33 8.36 15.13
N ILE A 139 -2.87 8.07 13.95
CA ILE A 139 -3.32 9.16 13.07
C ILE A 139 -4.54 9.81 13.74
#